data_AF-A0A2H0WX38-F1
#
_entry.id   AF-A0A2H0WX38-F1
#
_cell.length_a   1.000
_cell.length_b   1.000
_cell.length_c   1.000
_cell.angle_alpha   90.00
_cell.angle_beta   90.00
_cell.angle_gamma   90.00
#
_symmetry.space_group_name_H-M   'P 1'
#
loop_
_entity.id
_entity.type
_entity.pdbx_description
1 polymer ?
#
loop_
_entity_poly.entity_id
_entity_poly.type
_entity_poly.pdbx_seq_one_letter_code
_entity_poly.pdbx_strand_id
1 'polypeptide(L)'
;MMEIAKEVGYSPSGVKHWMDKYNIPRRSWSEATYVKRNPNGDPFKIKNKLNLKESELNGLGLGIYWGEGDKSSNNTSVRLSNTDPTLIKKFKEFLVKIYGVKKEKFRYSLVMFNDGDKIKAVKFWEAHLGIKRNQLGKIVIIPPQGRGTYKEKNQFGVLTITVSNSKLKEKILEEL
;
A
#
# COMPACT_ATOMS: atom_id res chain seq x y z
N MET A 1 -0.03 -25.21 12.15
CA MET A 1 -0.40 -26.16 13.23
C MET A 1 -1.59 -27.01 12.83
N MET A 2 -2.78 -26.46 12.58
CA MET A 2 -3.95 -27.27 12.20
C MET A 2 -3.75 -28.11 10.93
N GLU A 3 -3.13 -27.54 9.90
CA GLU A 3 -2.86 -28.27 8.64
C GLU A 3 -1.86 -29.42 8.87
N ILE A 4 -0.74 -29.16 9.55
CA ILE A 4 0.25 -30.19 9.93
C ILE A 4 -0.41 -31.28 10.79
N ALA A 5 -1.19 -30.89 11.79
CA ALA A 5 -1.92 -31.80 12.67
C ALA A 5 -2.84 -32.75 11.88
N LYS A 6 -3.57 -32.21 10.90
CA LYS A 6 -4.42 -33.00 9.99
C LYS A 6 -3.60 -33.96 9.13
N GLU A 7 -2.44 -33.54 8.66
CA GLU A 7 -1.57 -34.33 7.78
C GLU A 7 -0.86 -35.47 8.52
N VAL A 8 -0.34 -35.21 9.73
CA VAL A 8 0.39 -36.22 10.53
C VAL A 8 -0.50 -37.03 11.47
N GLY A 9 -1.80 -36.72 11.56
CA GLY A 9 -2.74 -37.42 12.45
C GLY A 9 -2.56 -37.13 13.94
N TYR A 10 -1.95 -36.00 14.32
CA TYR A 10 -1.76 -35.57 15.71
C TYR A 10 -2.68 -34.40 16.05
N SER A 11 -2.93 -34.16 17.35
CA SER A 11 -3.60 -32.93 17.78
C SER A 11 -2.72 -31.69 17.54
N PRO A 12 -3.28 -30.49 17.32
CA PRO A 12 -2.48 -29.26 17.18
C PRO A 12 -1.56 -28.98 18.37
N SER A 13 -1.96 -29.36 19.58
CA SER A 13 -1.13 -29.28 20.79
C SER A 13 0.01 -30.29 20.80
N GLY A 14 -0.23 -31.52 20.33
CA GLY A 14 0.81 -32.54 20.16
C GLY A 14 1.87 -32.12 19.14
N VAL A 15 1.45 -31.58 17.99
CA VAL A 15 2.39 -31.00 17.00
C VAL A 15 3.17 -29.85 17.63
N LYS A 16 2.53 -28.97 18.42
CA LYS A 16 3.22 -27.86 19.09
C LYS A 16 4.30 -28.38 20.03
N HIS A 17 3.96 -29.36 20.87
CA HIS A 17 4.89 -29.97 21.81
C HIS A 17 6.14 -30.51 21.09
N TRP A 18 5.96 -31.26 20.01
CA TRP A 18 7.09 -31.80 19.26
C TRP A 18 7.93 -30.73 18.57
N MET A 19 7.30 -29.69 18.00
CA MET A 19 8.04 -28.56 17.44
C MET A 19 8.88 -27.85 18.49
N ASP A 20 8.32 -27.60 19.68
CA ASP A 20 9.04 -26.95 20.78
C ASP A 20 10.18 -27.85 21.30
N LYS A 21 9.92 -29.16 21.47
CA LYS A 21 10.91 -30.16 21.92
C LYS A 21 12.12 -30.27 20.98
N TYR A 22 11.92 -30.14 19.68
CA TYR A 22 12.97 -30.21 18.67
C TYR A 22 13.43 -28.83 18.16
N ASN A 23 13.04 -27.75 18.84
CA ASN A 23 13.40 -26.38 18.51
C ASN A 23 13.10 -26.00 17.04
N ILE A 24 11.99 -26.53 16.49
CA ILE A 24 11.57 -26.27 15.12
C ILE A 24 10.89 -24.88 15.08
N PRO A 25 11.42 -23.92 14.31
CA PRO A 25 10.86 -22.58 14.26
C PRO A 25 9.44 -22.59 13.70
N ARG A 26 8.57 -21.78 14.32
CA ARG A 26 7.17 -21.62 13.92
C ARG A 26 6.99 -20.30 13.19
N ARG A 27 6.22 -20.33 12.09
CA ARG A 27 5.73 -19.11 11.45
C ARG A 27 4.81 -18.36 12.42
N SER A 28 4.86 -17.04 12.38
CA SER A 28 3.85 -16.21 13.04
C SER A 28 2.47 -16.41 12.40
N TRP A 29 1.40 -16.03 13.10
CA TRP A 29 0.04 -16.05 12.54
C TRP A 29 -0.08 -15.21 11.27
N SER A 30 0.59 -14.06 11.24
CA SER A 30 0.63 -13.18 10.07
C SER A 30 1.29 -13.88 8.88
N GLU A 31 2.45 -14.49 9.10
CA GLU A 31 3.20 -15.17 8.04
C GLU A 31 2.43 -16.39 7.50
N ALA A 32 1.81 -17.18 8.39
CA ALA A 32 0.96 -18.29 7.98
C ALA A 32 -0.25 -17.82 7.14
N THR A 33 -0.91 -16.73 7.56
CA THR A 33 -2.03 -16.15 6.81
C THR A 33 -1.58 -15.57 5.47
N TYR A 34 -0.41 -14.93 5.43
CA TYR A 34 0.16 -14.35 4.23
C TYR A 34 0.47 -15.43 3.19
N VAL A 35 1.16 -16.51 3.57
CA VAL A 35 1.47 -17.64 2.68
C VAL A 35 0.18 -18.28 2.16
N LYS A 36 -0.82 -18.48 3.03
CA LYS A 36 -2.13 -19.01 2.62
C LYS A 36 -2.84 -18.11 1.58
N ARG A 37 -2.73 -16.79 1.71
CA ARG A 37 -3.32 -15.82 0.77
C ARG A 37 -2.50 -15.65 -0.52
N ASN A 38 -1.22 -16.03 -0.50
CA ASN A 38 -0.29 -15.86 -1.61
C ASN A 38 0.46 -17.19 -1.88
N PRO A 39 -0.24 -18.24 -2.35
CA PRO A 39 0.34 -19.57 -2.53
C PRO A 39 1.48 -19.61 -3.56
N ASN A 40 1.49 -18.66 -4.50
CA ASN A 40 2.52 -18.53 -5.54
C ASN A 40 3.65 -17.57 -5.15
N GLY A 41 3.80 -17.25 -3.87
CA GLY A 41 4.76 -16.25 -3.39
C GLY A 41 4.25 -14.81 -3.50
N ASP A 42 5.16 -13.85 -3.33
CA ASP A 42 4.79 -12.44 -3.27
C ASP A 42 4.08 -11.95 -4.55
N PRO A 43 2.99 -11.17 -4.44
CA PRO A 43 2.24 -10.69 -5.60
C PRO A 43 2.91 -9.49 -6.29
N PHE A 44 4.17 -9.23 -5.96
CA PHE A 44 5.02 -8.16 -6.45
C PHE A 44 6.44 -8.72 -6.66
N LYS A 45 7.24 -8.09 -7.51
CA LYS A 45 8.59 -8.55 -7.84
C LYS A 45 9.52 -7.36 -7.88
N ILE A 46 10.41 -7.29 -6.90
CA ILE A 46 11.42 -6.23 -6.80
C ILE A 46 12.46 -6.44 -7.91
N LYS A 47 12.82 -5.36 -8.57
CA LYS A 47 13.82 -5.37 -9.63
C LYS A 47 15.22 -5.27 -9.03
N ASN A 48 15.98 -6.35 -9.13
CA ASN A 48 17.33 -6.44 -8.53
C ASN A 48 18.43 -5.67 -9.27
N LYS A 49 18.22 -5.35 -10.56
CA LYS A 49 19.18 -4.61 -11.39
C LYS A 49 18.48 -3.45 -12.06
N LEU A 50 18.86 -2.24 -11.67
CA LEU A 50 18.30 -0.99 -12.18
C LEU A 50 19.25 -0.36 -13.20
N ASN A 51 18.72 0.14 -14.31
CA ASN A 51 19.47 1.08 -15.15
C ASN A 51 19.45 2.49 -14.55
N LEU A 52 20.21 3.43 -15.12
CA LEU A 52 20.32 4.81 -14.59
C LEU A 52 18.96 5.47 -14.33
N LYS A 53 18.04 5.43 -15.29
CA LYS A 53 16.71 6.05 -15.15
C LYS A 53 15.86 5.38 -14.06
N GLU A 54 16.04 4.08 -13.87
CA GLU A 54 15.35 3.33 -12.83
C GLU A 54 15.95 3.59 -11.45
N SER A 55 17.27 3.77 -11.35
CA SER A 55 17.93 4.19 -10.11
C SER A 55 17.50 5.59 -9.71
N GLU A 56 17.39 6.54 -10.66
CA GLU A 56 16.82 7.87 -10.42
C GLU A 56 15.37 7.79 -9.94
N LEU A 57 14.55 6.97 -10.59
CA LEU A 57 13.16 6.74 -10.17
C LEU A 57 13.09 6.07 -8.79
N ASN A 58 14.02 5.16 -8.47
CA ASN A 58 14.10 4.51 -7.17
C ASN A 58 14.37 5.53 -6.07
N GLY A 59 15.42 6.35 -6.23
CA GLY A 59 15.75 7.41 -5.28
C GLY A 59 14.63 8.43 -5.11
N LEU A 60 14.02 8.88 -6.22
CA LEU A 60 12.87 9.78 -6.18
C LEU A 60 11.67 9.14 -5.45
N GLY A 61 11.37 7.87 -5.74
CA GLY A 61 10.25 7.15 -5.12
C GLY A 61 10.44 6.95 -3.61
N LEU A 62 11.65 6.57 -3.20
CA LEU A 62 12.03 6.48 -1.78
C LEU A 62 11.96 7.84 -1.09
N GLY A 63 12.50 8.90 -1.70
CA GLY A 63 12.41 10.26 -1.16
C GLY A 63 10.97 10.77 -1.03
N ILE A 64 10.12 10.49 -2.02
CA ILE A 64 8.69 10.80 -1.96
C ILE A 64 8.02 10.02 -0.81
N TYR A 65 8.31 8.73 -0.65
CA TYR A 65 7.75 7.94 0.45
C TYR A 65 8.26 8.37 1.83
N TRP A 66 9.52 8.78 1.91
CA TRP A 66 10.12 9.34 3.11
C TRP A 66 9.42 10.64 3.53
N GLY A 67 9.15 11.55 2.59
CA GLY A 67 8.45 12.81 2.86
C GLY A 67 6.95 12.63 3.13
N GLU A 68 6.25 11.93 2.24
CA GLU A 68 4.77 11.96 2.14
C GLU A 68 4.11 10.60 2.46
N GLY A 69 4.90 9.55 2.66
CA GLY A 69 4.43 8.19 2.89
C GLY A 69 4.05 7.88 4.34
N ASP A 70 3.09 6.97 4.51
CA ASP A 70 2.67 6.42 5.81
C ASP A 70 3.69 5.41 6.33
N LYS A 71 4.52 5.85 7.28
CA LYS A 71 5.57 5.05 7.92
C LYS A 71 5.10 4.38 9.23
N SER A 72 3.82 4.45 9.57
CA SER A 72 3.31 3.89 10.83
C SER A 72 3.39 2.36 10.84
N SER A 73 3.88 1.80 11.96
CA SER A 73 3.88 0.35 12.22
C SER A 73 2.47 -0.24 12.37
N ASN A 74 1.47 0.60 12.70
CA ASN A 74 0.07 0.19 12.85
C ASN A 74 -0.65 -0.03 11.52
N ASN A 75 0.00 0.30 10.40
CA ASN A 75 -0.56 0.13 9.07
C ASN A 75 0.34 -0.79 8.24
N THR A 76 -0.26 -1.81 7.63
CA THR A 76 0.44 -2.79 6.78
C THR A 76 0.41 -2.44 5.29
N SER A 77 -0.18 -1.30 4.91
CA SER A 77 -0.28 -0.85 3.53
C SER A 77 0.76 0.23 3.21
N VAL A 78 1.30 0.18 2.00
CA VAL A 78 2.04 1.29 1.40
C VAL A 78 1.02 2.35 1.02
N ARG A 79 1.08 3.50 1.70
CA ARG A 79 0.15 4.62 1.46
C ARG A 79 0.91 5.92 1.31
N LEU A 80 0.39 6.76 0.43
CA LEU A 80 0.84 8.13 0.24
C LEU A 80 -0.37 8.98 -0.08
N SER A 81 -0.46 10.17 0.52
CA SER A 81 -1.55 11.11 0.27
C SER A 81 -0.97 12.45 -0.16
N ASN A 82 -1.45 13.00 -1.27
CA ASN A 82 -0.99 14.30 -1.72
C ASN A 82 -2.06 15.01 -2.55
N THR A 83 -1.85 16.29 -2.80
CA THR A 83 -2.70 17.13 -3.64
C THR A 83 -2.18 17.25 -5.07
N ASP A 84 -0.89 17.03 -5.30
CA ASP A 84 -0.28 17.06 -6.63
C ASP A 84 -0.43 15.70 -7.34
N PRO A 85 -1.15 15.64 -8.48
CA PRO A 85 -1.26 14.42 -9.27
C PRO A 85 0.06 13.93 -9.86
N THR A 86 1.02 14.82 -10.12
CA THR A 86 2.33 14.46 -10.68
C THR A 86 3.13 13.65 -9.68
N LEU A 87 3.16 14.08 -8.42
CA LEU A 87 3.81 13.35 -7.33
C LEU A 87 3.21 11.95 -7.15
N ILE A 88 1.88 11.85 -7.08
CA ILE A 88 1.19 10.54 -6.96
C ILE A 88 1.46 9.66 -8.18
N LYS A 89 1.50 10.23 -9.38
CA LYS A 89 1.82 9.51 -10.62
C LYS A 89 3.25 8.96 -10.60
N LYS A 90 4.23 9.74 -10.13
CA LYS A 90 5.62 9.32 -10.00
C LYS A 90 5.78 8.22 -8.95
N PHE A 91 5.11 8.35 -7.81
CA PHE A 91 5.10 7.30 -6.80
C PHE A 91 4.45 5.99 -7.31
N LYS A 92 3.34 6.09 -8.07
CA LYS A 92 2.74 4.93 -8.76
C LYS A 92 3.72 4.30 -9.75
N GLU A 93 4.41 5.12 -10.54
CA GLU A 93 5.41 4.66 -11.51
C GLU A 93 6.55 3.89 -10.82
N PHE A 94 7.06 4.42 -9.71
CA PHE A 94 8.05 3.78 -8.84
C PHE A 94 7.57 2.40 -8.36
N LEU A 95 6.38 2.29 -7.77
CA LEU A 95 5.83 1.01 -7.30
C LEU A 95 5.63 -0.01 -8.43
N VAL A 96 5.23 0.44 -9.62
CA VAL A 96 5.05 -0.45 -10.77
C VAL A 96 6.39 -0.93 -11.33
N LYS A 97 7.35 -0.01 -11.54
CA LYS A 97 8.59 -0.32 -12.27
C LYS A 97 9.64 -0.98 -11.38
N ILE A 98 9.77 -0.54 -10.13
CA ILE A 98 10.81 -1.03 -9.22
C ILE A 98 10.30 -2.22 -8.42
N TYR A 99 9.10 -2.14 -7.85
CA TYR A 99 8.54 -3.20 -7.00
C TYR A 99 7.63 -4.18 -7.77
N GLY A 100 7.38 -3.95 -9.06
CA GLY A 100 6.57 -4.86 -9.87
C GLY A 100 5.11 -4.95 -9.42
N VAL A 101 4.58 -3.91 -8.75
CA VAL A 101 3.19 -3.89 -8.28
C VAL A 101 2.23 -3.83 -9.46
N LYS A 102 1.29 -4.79 -9.53
CA LYS A 102 0.30 -4.83 -10.60
C LYS A 102 -0.71 -3.68 -10.49
N LYS A 103 -1.10 -3.10 -11.62
CA LYS A 103 -1.95 -1.89 -11.70
C LYS A 103 -3.32 -2.07 -11.02
N GLU A 104 -3.84 -3.28 -10.98
CA GLU A 104 -5.11 -3.65 -10.35
C GLU A 104 -5.05 -3.71 -8.81
N LYS A 105 -3.85 -3.75 -8.21
CA LYS A 105 -3.68 -3.75 -6.74
C LYS A 105 -3.79 -2.37 -6.13
N PHE A 106 -3.65 -1.31 -6.94
CA PHE A 106 -3.82 0.06 -6.47
C PHE A 106 -5.28 0.33 -6.08
N ARG A 107 -5.45 0.94 -4.93
CA ARG A 107 -6.69 1.52 -4.44
C ARG A 107 -6.48 2.99 -4.17
N TYR A 108 -7.56 3.76 -4.31
CA TYR A 108 -7.56 5.19 -4.11
C TYR A 108 -8.68 5.58 -3.15
N SER A 109 -8.41 6.53 -2.29
CA SER A 109 -9.44 7.22 -1.50
C SER A 109 -9.25 8.72 -1.66
N LEU A 110 -10.36 9.45 -1.63
CA LEU A 110 -10.35 10.90 -1.83
C LEU A 110 -10.93 11.58 -0.61
N VAL A 111 -10.25 12.62 -0.14
CA VAL A 111 -10.76 13.50 0.92
C VAL A 111 -10.97 14.88 0.32
N MET A 112 -12.17 15.41 0.44
CA MET A 112 -12.59 16.68 -0.14
C MET A 112 -13.11 17.63 0.92
N PHE A 113 -13.06 18.93 0.64
CA PHE A 113 -13.74 19.95 1.44
C PHE A 113 -15.21 20.07 1.01
N ASN A 114 -16.06 20.55 1.91
CA ASN A 114 -17.52 20.63 1.73
C ASN A 114 -17.98 21.49 0.54
N ASP A 115 -17.13 22.40 0.08
CA ASP A 115 -17.35 23.29 -1.07
C ASP A 115 -16.84 22.71 -2.40
N GLY A 116 -16.19 21.53 -2.38
CA GLY A 116 -15.67 20.88 -3.56
C GLY A 116 -16.73 20.15 -4.40
N ASP A 117 -16.66 20.30 -5.71
CA ASP A 117 -17.47 19.53 -6.65
C ASP A 117 -16.92 18.11 -6.78
N LYS A 118 -17.61 17.15 -6.15
CA LYS A 118 -17.26 15.74 -6.16
C LYS A 118 -17.07 15.17 -7.57
N ILE A 119 -17.93 15.55 -8.51
CA ILE A 119 -17.87 15.01 -9.87
C ILE A 119 -16.63 15.55 -10.58
N LYS A 120 -16.34 16.85 -10.45
CA LYS A 120 -15.13 17.45 -11.02
C LYS A 120 -13.85 16.86 -10.43
N ALA A 121 -13.79 16.68 -9.11
CA ALA A 121 -12.63 16.09 -8.45
C ALA A 121 -12.37 14.65 -8.91
N VAL A 122 -13.41 13.81 -8.99
CA VAL A 122 -13.28 12.44 -9.48
C VAL A 122 -12.77 12.43 -10.92
N LYS A 123 -13.37 13.22 -11.82
CA LYS A 123 -12.94 13.32 -13.21
C LYS A 123 -11.49 13.80 -13.34
N PHE A 124 -11.09 14.77 -12.51
CA PHE A 124 -9.70 15.25 -12.45
C PHE A 124 -8.74 14.11 -12.12
N TRP A 125 -8.97 13.36 -11.06
CA TRP A 125 -8.09 12.26 -10.65
C TRP A 125 -8.11 11.08 -11.62
N GLU A 126 -9.27 10.75 -12.19
CA GLU A 126 -9.40 9.71 -13.23
C GLU A 126 -8.57 10.07 -14.47
N ALA A 127 -8.64 11.31 -14.94
CA ALA A 127 -7.88 11.79 -16.09
C ALA A 127 -6.36 11.80 -15.84
N HIS A 128 -5.91 12.28 -14.68
CA HIS A 128 -4.47 12.43 -14.42
C HIS A 128 -3.75 11.10 -14.11
N LEU A 129 -4.44 10.18 -13.43
CA LEU A 129 -3.83 8.94 -12.91
C LEU A 129 -4.31 7.66 -13.62
N GLY A 130 -5.28 7.78 -14.54
CA GLY A 130 -5.89 6.66 -15.25
C GLY A 130 -6.57 5.69 -14.28
N ILE A 131 -7.30 6.23 -13.30
CA ILE A 131 -7.97 5.45 -12.26
C ILE A 131 -9.24 4.83 -12.85
N LYS A 132 -9.41 3.51 -12.66
CA LYS A 132 -10.71 2.88 -12.93
C LYS A 132 -11.64 3.12 -11.75
N ARG A 133 -12.93 3.34 -12.02
CA ARG A 133 -13.93 3.64 -10.97
C ARG A 133 -13.94 2.63 -9.82
N ASN A 134 -13.73 1.34 -10.11
CA ASN A 134 -13.66 0.25 -9.13
C ASN A 134 -12.42 0.29 -8.22
N GLN A 135 -11.40 1.08 -8.55
CA GLN A 135 -10.22 1.30 -7.72
C GLN A 135 -10.41 2.49 -6.78
N LEU A 136 -11.32 3.41 -7.10
CA LEU A 136 -11.65 4.56 -6.27
C LEU A 136 -12.72 4.18 -5.25
N GLY A 137 -12.28 3.96 -4.01
CA GLY A 137 -13.13 3.58 -2.88
C GLY A 137 -13.80 4.80 -2.23
N LYS A 138 -13.53 4.98 -0.94
CA LYS A 138 -14.18 5.99 -0.11
C LYS A 138 -13.84 7.41 -0.60
N ILE A 139 -14.88 8.21 -0.78
CA ILE A 139 -14.78 9.67 -0.94
C ILE A 139 -15.35 10.28 0.33
N VAL A 140 -14.51 10.98 1.10
CA VAL A 140 -14.88 11.63 2.36
C VAL A 140 -15.01 13.12 2.11
N ILE A 141 -16.12 13.71 2.53
CA ILE A 141 -16.31 15.16 2.52
C ILE A 141 -16.13 15.64 3.96
N ILE A 142 -15.12 16.48 4.18
CA ILE A 142 -14.84 17.07 5.49
C ILE A 142 -15.87 18.20 5.72
N PRO A 143 -16.53 18.24 6.89
CA PRO A 143 -17.42 19.35 7.23
C PRO A 143 -16.66 20.68 7.33
N PRO A 144 -17.35 21.83 7.19
CA PRO A 144 -16.71 23.14 7.31
C PRO A 144 -16.04 23.30 8.69
N GLN A 145 -14.75 23.62 8.70
CA GLN A 145 -13.95 23.76 9.93
C GLN A 145 -13.86 25.22 10.44
N GLY A 146 -14.95 25.99 10.31
CA GLY A 146 -14.97 27.40 10.70
C GLY A 146 -14.23 28.33 9.72
N ARG A 147 -13.93 29.57 10.15
CA ARG A 147 -13.16 30.54 9.33
C ARG A 147 -11.69 30.14 9.29
N GLY A 148 -11.33 29.32 8.31
CA GLY A 148 -9.94 29.05 7.97
C GLY A 148 -9.25 30.30 7.38
N THR A 149 -7.94 30.41 7.58
CA THR A 149 -7.09 31.47 7.01
C THR A 149 -6.69 31.20 5.55
N TYR A 150 -6.93 29.99 5.05
CA TYR A 150 -6.64 29.60 3.67
C TYR A 150 -7.61 30.25 2.70
N LYS A 151 -7.07 31.11 1.83
CA LYS A 151 -7.85 31.86 0.82
C LYS A 151 -8.24 30.99 -0.37
N GLU A 152 -7.46 29.96 -0.69
CA GLU A 152 -7.72 29.01 -1.77
C GLU A 152 -7.73 27.60 -1.21
N LYS A 153 -8.91 26.98 -1.13
CA LYS A 153 -9.02 25.56 -0.80
C LYS A 153 -8.79 24.73 -2.04
N ASN A 154 -8.10 23.59 -1.89
CA ASN A 154 -7.89 22.67 -3.00
C ASN A 154 -9.25 22.12 -3.49
N GLN A 155 -9.60 22.49 -4.72
CA GLN A 155 -10.88 22.14 -5.35
C GLN A 155 -11.02 20.65 -5.68
N PHE A 156 -9.90 19.94 -5.82
CA PHE A 156 -9.85 18.52 -6.19
C PHE A 156 -9.58 17.59 -5.00
N GLY A 157 -9.33 18.16 -3.82
CA GLY A 157 -9.09 17.41 -2.58
C GLY A 157 -7.71 16.75 -2.51
N VAL A 158 -7.55 15.90 -1.50
CA VAL A 158 -6.34 15.12 -1.23
C VAL A 158 -6.61 13.67 -1.61
N LEU A 159 -5.82 13.13 -2.54
CA LEU A 159 -5.95 11.74 -2.95
C LEU A 159 -4.91 10.89 -2.21
N THR A 160 -5.37 9.77 -1.64
CA THR A 160 -4.49 8.74 -1.09
C THR A 160 -4.39 7.59 -2.08
N ILE A 161 -3.17 7.25 -2.50
CA ILE A 161 -2.86 6.00 -3.18
C ILE A 161 -2.50 4.93 -2.15
N THR A 162 -3.03 3.72 -2.31
CA THR A 162 -2.86 2.61 -1.36
C THR A 162 -2.56 1.31 -2.09
N VAL A 163 -1.54 0.59 -1.60
CA VAL A 163 -1.25 -0.81 -1.95
C VAL A 163 -1.17 -1.61 -0.66
N SER A 164 -2.13 -2.51 -0.44
CA SER A 164 -2.19 -3.32 0.78
C SER A 164 -1.34 -4.58 0.65
N ASN A 165 -0.11 -4.50 1.15
CA ASN A 165 0.79 -5.64 1.30
C ASN A 165 1.84 -5.34 2.38
N SER A 166 1.84 -6.13 3.47
CA SER A 166 2.74 -5.94 4.61
C SER A 166 4.21 -6.12 4.25
N LYS A 167 4.54 -7.17 3.48
CA LYS A 167 5.91 -7.45 3.05
C LYS A 167 6.44 -6.37 2.11
N LEU A 168 5.60 -5.85 1.23
CA LEU A 168 5.98 -4.73 0.37
C LEU A 168 6.30 -3.48 1.19
N LYS A 169 5.48 -3.16 2.20
CA LYS A 169 5.72 -2.02 3.09
C LYS A 169 7.04 -2.18 3.84
N GLU A 170 7.27 -3.36 4.42
CA GLU A 170 8.51 -3.69 5.12
C GLU A 170 9.73 -3.52 4.21
N LYS A 171 9.69 -4.05 2.99
CA LYS A 171 10.78 -3.91 2.01
C LYS A 171 11.09 -2.46 1.67
N ILE A 172 10.07 -1.62 1.44
CA ILE A 172 10.30 -0.19 1.18
C ILE A 172 10.91 0.50 2.41
N LEU A 173 10.45 0.17 3.63
CA LEU A 173 10.96 0.78 4.86
C LEU A 173 12.40 0.35 5.18
N GLU A 174 12.81 -0.85 4.81
CA GLU A 174 14.21 -1.32 4.92
C GLU A 174 15.18 -0.54 4.00
N GLU A 175 14.66 0.08 2.94
CA GLU A 175 15.43 0.87 1.96
C GLU A 175 15.44 2.38 2.26
N LEU A 176 14.71 2.85 3.28
CA LEU A 176 14.71 4.24 3.74
C LEU A 176 15.87 4.52 4.70
#